data_AF-D0N3S5-F1
#
_entry.id   AF-D0N3S5-F1
#
_cell.length_a   1.000
_cell.length_b   1.000
_cell.length_c   1.000
_cell.angle_alpha   90.00
_cell.angle_beta   90.00
_cell.angle_gamma   90.00
#
_symmetry.space_group_name_H-M   'P 1'
#
loop_
_entity.id
_entity.type
_entity.pdbx_description
1 polymer ?
#
loop_
_entity_poly.entity_id
_entity_poly.type
_entity_poly.pdbx_seq_one_letter_code
_entity_poly.pdbx_strand_id
1 'polypeptide(L)'
;MPWGNWKSPLVLLAVGTIHSCLDDVMLGLTTQSFGDMQLRAASMASQEIRGAMLAKISGPTEEDPFNSQSVVWMVGEQKWPLSMVVNPRDFVNLCACGIITTANGDRIGYEIVQPAQLPQCPELPGSIKRGKFMYGALFREENGAVDVYIYVHVETMGAGVNAVMMNGIWSSILGFWKAPSFSEEKKLEWCVITNAVKRASSKRKTSETKSRTDLPSCSRCTAVLVPRNQSEYSRGTITCAACASILCFSCSVKRTIKTTTGSSKGAVTRNVAIRLCKNCLKLIEKESAAKIAWEQYQYRLMYSATDTCSSSQPLWGLADDSAMFMWSPDRHFSISDVYSDGEETWLT
;
A
#
# COMPACT_ATOMS: atom_id res chain seq x y z
N MET A 1 5.52 30.98 9.15
CA MET A 1 5.04 29.78 8.44
C MET A 1 4.39 30.24 7.14
N PRO A 2 4.61 29.57 6.00
CA PRO A 2 4.14 30.07 4.71
C PRO A 2 2.61 30.00 4.58
N TRP A 3 1.98 31.18 4.73
CA TRP A 3 0.80 31.62 3.98
C TRP A 3 -0.49 30.79 4.12
N GLY A 4 -0.98 30.60 5.34
CA GLY A 4 -2.38 30.22 5.55
C GLY A 4 -2.90 30.57 6.92
N ASN A 5 -4.13 31.10 6.99
CA ASN A 5 -4.84 31.27 8.26
C ASN A 5 -5.07 29.89 8.89
N TRP A 6 -4.50 29.66 10.09
CA TRP A 6 -4.69 28.44 10.88
C TRP A 6 -5.47 28.79 12.15
N LYS A 7 -6.56 28.09 12.42
CA LYS A 7 -7.36 28.32 13.64
C LYS A 7 -6.88 27.41 14.76
N SER A 8 -6.24 27.99 15.78
CA SER A 8 -5.75 27.29 16.98
C SER A 8 -5.07 25.95 16.66
N PRO A 9 -3.97 25.94 15.88
CA PRO A 9 -3.35 24.70 15.42
C PRO A 9 -2.74 23.93 16.60
N LEU A 10 -2.95 22.62 16.61
CA LEU A 10 -2.15 21.71 17.40
C LEU A 10 -0.79 21.53 16.71
N VAL A 11 0.29 21.53 17.48
CA VAL A 11 1.65 21.24 17.01
C VAL A 11 2.15 19.97 17.69
N LEU A 12 2.74 19.05 16.92
CA LEU A 12 3.38 17.84 17.42
C LEU A 12 4.77 17.69 16.81
N LEU A 13 5.72 17.26 17.64
CA LEU A 13 7.06 16.86 17.24
C LEU A 13 7.28 15.43 17.74
N ALA A 14 7.72 14.54 16.87
CA ALA A 14 8.22 13.22 17.23
C ALA A 14 9.63 13.04 16.68
N VAL A 15 10.53 12.56 17.54
CA VAL A 15 11.94 12.30 17.24
C VAL A 15 12.32 10.93 17.78
N GLY A 16 13.18 10.22 17.08
CA GLY A 16 13.73 8.93 17.50
C GLY A 16 14.37 8.20 16.32
N THR A 17 14.70 6.92 16.49
CA THR A 17 15.50 6.17 15.52
C THR A 17 14.77 4.91 15.06
N ILE A 18 14.93 4.55 13.78
CA ILE A 18 14.47 3.30 13.18
C ILE A 18 15.71 2.45 12.85
N HIS A 19 15.70 1.20 13.31
CA HIS A 19 16.79 0.24 13.07
C HIS A 19 16.58 -0.49 11.74
N SER A 20 16.78 0.22 10.64
CA SER A 20 16.65 -0.26 9.25
C SER A 20 17.49 0.65 8.33
N CYS A 21 17.76 0.24 7.08
CA CYS A 21 18.36 1.14 6.11
C CYS A 21 17.34 2.15 5.56
N LEU A 22 17.83 3.27 5.01
CA LEU A 22 16.95 4.33 4.52
C LEU A 22 16.02 3.85 3.39
N ASP A 23 16.53 3.04 2.47
CA ASP A 23 15.77 2.53 1.33
C ASP A 23 14.57 1.67 1.76
N ASP A 24 14.69 0.89 2.84
CA ASP A 24 13.58 0.11 3.38
C ASP A 24 12.56 0.97 4.13
N VAL A 25 13.00 2.02 4.83
CA VAL A 25 12.08 3.03 5.39
C VAL A 25 11.30 3.71 4.26
N MET A 26 11.99 4.14 3.19
CA MET A 26 11.37 4.83 2.08
C MET A 26 10.44 3.93 1.24
N LEU A 27 10.79 2.67 0.97
CA LEU A 27 9.85 1.72 0.33
C LEU A 27 8.59 1.53 1.17
N GLY A 28 8.70 1.47 2.50
CA GLY A 28 7.54 1.46 3.40
C GLY A 28 6.65 2.69 3.20
N LEU A 29 7.24 3.89 3.20
CA LEU A 29 6.51 5.16 3.15
C LEU A 29 5.92 5.50 1.77
N THR A 30 6.64 5.26 0.68
CA THR A 30 6.26 5.70 -0.67
C THR A 30 4.90 5.12 -1.09
N THR A 31 4.03 5.97 -1.64
CA THR A 31 2.72 5.60 -2.20
C THR A 31 2.61 6.10 -3.64
N GLN A 32 2.35 5.19 -4.58
CA GLN A 32 2.27 5.44 -6.03
C GLN A 32 0.82 5.41 -6.56
N SER A 33 -0.13 4.94 -5.74
CA SER A 33 -1.58 5.01 -5.96
C SER A 33 -2.31 5.34 -4.65
N PHE A 34 -3.62 5.61 -4.74
CA PHE A 34 -4.45 5.74 -3.53
C PHE A 34 -4.60 4.41 -2.76
N GLY A 35 -4.62 3.28 -3.46
CA GLY A 35 -4.65 1.94 -2.84
C GLY A 35 -3.43 1.70 -1.93
N ASP A 36 -2.24 2.17 -2.31
CA ASP A 36 -1.06 2.09 -1.44
C ASP A 36 -1.23 2.92 -0.17
N MET A 37 -1.87 4.09 -0.28
CA MET A 37 -2.13 4.95 0.86
C MET A 37 -3.15 4.33 1.82
N GLN A 38 -4.15 3.60 1.29
CA GLN A 38 -5.06 2.79 2.10
C GLN A 38 -4.34 1.65 2.83
N LEU A 39 -3.50 0.90 2.13
CA LEU A 39 -2.68 -0.16 2.73
C LEU A 39 -1.74 0.39 3.79
N ARG A 40 -1.08 1.52 3.52
CA ARG A 40 -0.20 2.21 4.45
C ARG A 40 -0.94 2.66 5.71
N ALA A 41 -2.08 3.34 5.57
CA ALA A 41 -2.91 3.77 6.70
C ALA A 41 -3.39 2.58 7.54
N ALA A 42 -3.79 1.49 6.88
CA ALA A 42 -4.25 0.27 7.55
C ALA A 42 -3.13 -0.50 8.26
N SER A 43 -1.93 -0.61 7.67
CA SER A 43 -0.80 -1.34 8.25
C SER A 43 -0.06 -0.55 9.32
N MET A 44 0.22 0.73 9.06
CA MET A 44 1.03 1.56 9.97
C MET A 44 0.19 2.19 11.10
N ALA A 45 -0.98 2.76 10.77
CA ALA A 45 -1.80 3.52 11.71
C ALA A 45 -3.08 2.81 12.19
N SER A 46 -3.38 1.61 11.66
CA SER A 46 -4.64 0.89 11.91
C SER A 46 -5.90 1.70 11.53
N GLN A 47 -5.76 2.63 10.58
CA GLN A 47 -6.79 3.54 10.09
C GLN A 47 -7.33 3.08 8.74
N GLU A 48 -8.61 3.36 8.49
CA GLU A 48 -9.23 3.17 7.17
C GLU A 48 -9.53 4.55 6.58
N ILE A 49 -9.20 4.71 5.30
CA ILE A 49 -9.35 5.96 4.56
C ILE A 49 -10.02 5.69 3.22
N ARG A 50 -10.85 6.63 2.77
CA ARG A 50 -11.40 6.67 1.41
C ARG A 50 -10.89 7.91 0.71
N GLY A 51 -10.91 7.94 -0.61
CA GLY A 51 -10.31 9.04 -1.36
C GLY A 51 -9.88 8.65 -2.76
N ALA A 52 -9.11 9.55 -3.37
CA ALA A 52 -8.50 9.37 -4.68
C ALA A 52 -7.19 10.18 -4.78
N MET A 53 -6.25 9.67 -5.55
CA MET A 53 -5.12 10.47 -6.03
C MET A 53 -5.64 11.33 -7.20
N LEU A 54 -5.76 12.63 -6.99
CA LEU A 54 -6.35 13.56 -7.97
C LEU A 54 -5.40 13.89 -9.12
N ALA A 55 -4.10 13.93 -8.85
CA ALA A 55 -3.07 14.18 -9.85
C ALA A 55 -1.73 13.56 -9.44
N LYS A 56 -0.95 13.13 -10.43
CA LYS A 56 0.48 12.82 -10.30
C LYS A 56 1.25 13.94 -10.99
N ILE A 57 2.06 14.67 -10.23
CA ILE A 57 2.85 15.83 -10.70
C ILE A 57 4.23 15.37 -11.15
N SER A 58 4.86 14.50 -10.35
CA SER A 58 6.07 13.77 -10.73
C SER A 58 6.02 12.35 -10.16
N GLY A 59 6.69 11.41 -10.82
CA GLY A 59 6.79 10.02 -10.38
C GLY A 59 8.24 9.59 -10.12
N PRO A 60 8.43 8.34 -9.73
CA PRO A 60 9.74 7.70 -9.63
C PRO A 60 10.50 7.71 -10.96
N THR A 61 11.83 7.72 -10.88
CA THR A 61 12.72 7.33 -11.99
C THR A 61 13.57 6.12 -11.57
N GLU A 62 14.47 5.65 -12.44
CA GLU A 62 15.40 4.56 -12.09
C GLU A 62 16.43 5.04 -11.06
N GLU A 63 16.84 6.31 -11.16
CA GLU A 63 17.79 6.98 -10.27
C GLU A 63 17.11 7.41 -8.95
N ASP A 64 15.87 7.92 -9.03
CA ASP A 64 15.08 8.41 -7.90
C ASP A 64 13.80 7.56 -7.69
N PRO A 65 13.91 6.28 -7.29
CA PRO A 65 12.78 5.34 -7.26
C PRO A 65 11.74 5.61 -6.16
N PHE A 66 12.08 6.47 -5.20
CA PHE A 66 11.18 6.91 -4.13
C PHE A 66 10.53 8.28 -4.38
N ASN A 67 10.93 8.99 -5.45
CA ASN A 67 10.37 10.31 -5.77
C ASN A 67 8.88 10.18 -6.13
N SER A 68 8.03 10.97 -5.50
CA SER A 68 6.61 11.05 -5.83
C SER A 68 6.09 12.42 -5.44
N GLN A 69 5.39 13.09 -6.35
CA GLN A 69 4.65 14.32 -6.08
C GLN A 69 3.23 14.15 -6.60
N SER A 70 2.24 14.37 -5.73
CA SER A 70 0.83 14.12 -6.07
C SER A 70 -0.11 15.05 -5.33
N VAL A 71 -1.29 15.25 -5.92
CA VAL A 71 -2.44 15.81 -5.21
C VAL A 71 -3.33 14.65 -4.80
N VAL A 72 -3.74 14.61 -3.54
CA VAL A 72 -4.59 13.55 -2.98
C VAL A 72 -5.78 14.17 -2.26
N TRP A 73 -6.98 13.67 -2.58
CA TRP A 73 -8.17 13.89 -1.76
C TRP A 73 -8.42 12.65 -0.90
N MET A 74 -8.65 12.85 0.40
CA MET A 74 -8.92 11.75 1.33
C MET A 74 -9.93 12.14 2.40
N VAL A 75 -10.70 11.16 2.86
CA VAL A 75 -11.61 11.20 4.00
C VAL A 75 -11.15 10.15 5.01
N GLY A 76 -10.88 10.60 6.23
CA GLY A 76 -10.55 9.68 7.33
C GLY A 76 -11.82 9.10 7.94
N GLU A 77 -11.94 7.78 8.00
CA GLU A 77 -13.06 7.15 8.70
C GLU A 77 -12.86 7.22 10.22
N GLN A 78 -13.85 7.76 10.92
CA GLN A 78 -13.88 7.74 12.38
C GLN A 78 -14.56 6.48 12.88
N LYS A 79 -13.89 5.76 13.77
CA LYS A 79 -14.45 4.57 14.41
C LYS A 79 -15.42 4.99 15.53
N TRP A 80 -16.42 4.14 15.77
CA TRP A 80 -17.31 4.29 16.92
C TRP A 80 -16.49 4.29 18.23
N PRO A 81 -16.82 5.15 19.23
CA PRO A 81 -17.95 6.07 19.29
C PRO A 81 -17.71 7.47 18.70
N LEU A 82 -16.49 7.78 18.23
CA LEU A 82 -16.13 9.14 17.81
C LEU A 82 -17.00 9.67 16.65
N SER A 83 -17.39 8.79 15.73
CA SER A 83 -18.30 9.08 14.61
C SER A 83 -19.72 9.49 15.02
N MET A 84 -20.11 9.34 16.30
CA MET A 84 -21.39 9.84 16.81
C MET A 84 -21.36 11.34 17.17
N VAL A 85 -20.17 11.91 17.39
CA VAL A 85 -20.00 13.26 17.96
C VAL A 85 -19.11 14.18 17.13
N VAL A 86 -18.40 13.65 16.13
CA VAL A 86 -17.58 14.44 15.20
C VAL A 86 -18.00 14.11 13.77
N ASN A 87 -18.20 15.15 12.95
CA ASN A 87 -18.43 14.96 11.53
C ASN A 87 -17.14 14.48 10.82
N PRO A 88 -17.24 13.60 9.81
CA PRO A 88 -16.09 13.24 8.99
C PRO A 88 -15.43 14.48 8.37
N ARG A 89 -14.10 14.43 8.25
CA ARG A 89 -13.32 15.47 7.57
C ARG A 89 -12.74 14.93 6.28
N ASP A 90 -12.86 15.74 5.23
CA ASP A 90 -12.11 15.54 3.99
C ASP A 90 -10.88 16.45 3.97
N PHE A 91 -9.86 16.04 3.22
CA PHE A 91 -8.59 16.75 3.09
C PHE A 91 -8.18 16.71 1.62
N VAL A 92 -7.77 17.85 1.08
CA VAL A 92 -7.13 17.96 -0.23
C VAL A 92 -5.71 18.41 0.02
N ASN A 93 -4.74 17.55 -0.29
CA ASN A 93 -3.34 17.75 0.07
C ASN A 93 -2.43 17.63 -1.16
N LEU A 94 -1.38 18.44 -1.18
CA LEU A 94 -0.17 18.15 -1.94
C LEU A 94 0.73 17.24 -1.08
N CYS A 95 1.15 16.13 -1.65
CA CYS A 95 2.06 15.17 -1.02
C CYS A 95 3.34 15.07 -1.87
N ALA A 96 4.51 15.14 -1.23
CA ALA A 96 5.81 14.95 -1.86
C ALA A 96 6.69 14.04 -1.01
N CYS A 97 7.35 13.03 -1.61
CA CYS A 97 8.37 12.23 -0.94
C CYS A 97 9.53 11.90 -1.88
N GLY A 98 10.67 11.51 -1.30
CA GLY A 98 11.89 11.19 -2.04
C GLY A 98 13.10 11.04 -1.11
N ILE A 99 14.30 10.95 -1.68
CA ILE A 99 15.57 11.03 -0.95
C ILE A 99 16.37 12.19 -1.56
N ILE A 100 17.00 13.00 -0.71
CA ILE A 100 18.03 13.97 -1.12
C ILE A 100 19.39 13.52 -0.59
N THR A 101 20.45 13.83 -1.34
CA THR A 101 21.83 13.69 -0.87
C THR A 101 22.40 15.09 -0.66
N THR A 102 22.91 15.37 0.55
CA THR A 102 23.53 16.66 0.85
C THR A 102 24.90 16.79 0.21
N ALA A 103 25.45 18.02 0.17
CA ALA A 103 26.82 18.26 -0.30
C ALA A 103 27.91 17.49 0.50
N ASN A 104 27.59 17.05 1.73
CA ASN A 104 28.48 16.26 2.58
C ASN A 104 28.36 14.74 2.34
N GLY A 105 27.43 14.29 1.49
CA GLY A 105 27.12 12.89 1.25
C GLY A 105 26.00 12.29 2.11
N ASP A 106 25.52 12.99 3.14
CA ASP A 106 24.40 12.50 3.97
C ASP A 106 23.15 12.28 3.11
N ARG A 107 22.55 11.09 3.21
CA ARG A 107 21.27 10.76 2.57
C ARG A 107 20.12 11.05 3.55
N ILE A 108 19.13 11.81 3.09
CA ILE A 108 17.97 12.20 3.87
C ILE A 108 16.72 11.88 3.06
N GLY A 109 15.97 10.88 3.50
CA GLY A 109 14.60 10.65 3.03
C GLY A 109 13.67 11.75 3.55
N TYR A 110 12.68 12.12 2.77
CA TYR A 110 11.66 13.09 3.20
C TYR A 110 10.26 12.65 2.78
N GLU A 111 9.28 13.07 3.58
CA GLU A 111 7.87 13.12 3.20
C GLU A 111 7.26 14.43 3.70
N ILE A 112 6.65 15.19 2.82
CA ILE A 112 6.03 16.49 3.10
C ILE A 112 4.59 16.44 2.59
N VAL A 113 3.65 16.76 3.47
CA VAL A 113 2.23 16.86 3.14
C VAL A 113 1.72 18.23 3.58
N GLN A 114 1.05 18.94 2.68
CA GLN A 114 0.46 20.25 2.97
C GLN A 114 -0.94 20.38 2.32
N PRO A 115 -1.85 21.20 2.87
CA PRO A 115 -3.15 21.44 2.26
C PRO A 115 -3.00 22.12 0.91
N ALA A 116 -3.73 21.64 -0.10
CA ALA A 116 -3.81 22.25 -1.42
C ALA A 116 -5.15 22.99 -1.57
N GLN A 117 -5.09 24.31 -1.82
CA GLN A 117 -6.26 25.14 -2.11
C GLN A 117 -6.50 25.16 -3.62
N LEU A 118 -7.29 24.21 -4.11
CA LEU A 118 -7.61 24.06 -5.52
C LEU A 118 -9.06 24.51 -5.77
N PRO A 119 -9.32 25.51 -6.64
CA PRO A 119 -10.67 25.91 -7.04
C PRO A 119 -11.51 24.74 -7.60
N GLN A 120 -10.84 23.75 -8.19
CA GLN A 120 -11.43 22.51 -8.72
C GLN A 120 -11.89 21.53 -7.63
N CYS A 121 -11.50 21.77 -6.37
CA CYS A 121 -11.81 20.91 -5.22
C CYS A 121 -12.47 21.71 -4.08
N PRO A 122 -13.65 22.32 -4.31
CA PRO A 122 -14.39 23.07 -3.30
C PRO A 122 -14.74 22.20 -2.08
N GLU A 123 -15.21 22.84 -1.00
CA GLU A 123 -15.74 22.09 0.14
C GLU A 123 -16.98 21.26 -0.27
N LEU A 124 -17.07 20.03 0.22
CA LEU A 124 -18.18 19.14 -0.10
C LEU A 124 -19.47 19.62 0.58
N PRO A 125 -20.63 19.56 -0.10
CA PRO A 125 -21.91 19.91 0.50
C PRO A 125 -22.30 18.91 1.59
N GLY A 126 -22.95 19.41 2.66
CA GLY A 126 -23.50 18.59 3.74
C GLY A 126 -22.68 18.59 5.04
N SER A 127 -22.63 17.43 5.70
CA SER A 127 -22.05 17.26 7.03
C SER A 127 -20.52 17.14 7.05
N ILE A 128 -19.91 16.64 5.97
CA ILE A 128 -18.44 16.56 5.83
C ILE A 128 -17.85 17.98 5.86
N LYS A 129 -16.74 18.17 6.57
CA LYS A 129 -16.04 19.46 6.66
C LYS A 129 -14.61 19.36 6.15
N ARG A 130 -14.14 20.38 5.44
CA ARG A 130 -12.74 20.48 5.02
C ARG A 130 -11.86 20.59 6.25
N GLY A 131 -11.04 19.57 6.46
CA GLY A 131 -9.98 19.55 7.44
C GLY A 131 -8.70 20.15 6.87
N LYS A 132 -7.80 20.52 7.77
CA LYS A 132 -6.49 21.09 7.42
C LYS A 132 -5.41 20.49 8.32
N PHE A 133 -4.42 19.85 7.72
CA PHE A 133 -3.20 19.44 8.40
C PHE A 133 -2.01 19.60 7.46
N MET A 134 -0.82 19.76 8.02
CA MET A 134 0.44 19.61 7.30
C MET A 134 1.42 18.82 8.15
N TYR A 135 2.36 18.14 7.52
CA TYR A 135 3.55 17.64 8.20
C TYR A 135 4.77 17.64 7.30
N GLY A 136 5.94 17.72 7.92
CA GLY A 136 7.21 17.34 7.33
C GLY A 136 7.81 16.21 8.16
N ALA A 137 8.26 15.15 7.48
CA ALA A 137 8.95 14.01 8.05
C ALA A 137 10.30 13.87 7.35
N LEU A 138 11.38 13.80 8.13
CA LEU A 138 12.76 13.62 7.65
C LEU A 138 13.36 12.34 8.23
N PHE A 139 14.14 11.65 7.40
CA PHE A 139 14.71 10.32 7.65
C PHE A 139 16.20 10.37 7.29
N ARG A 140 17.07 10.76 8.23
CA ARG A 140 18.51 10.85 8.01
C ARG A 140 19.15 9.48 8.18
N GLU A 141 19.89 9.01 7.18
CA GLU A 141 20.68 7.79 7.29
C GLU A 141 21.94 8.03 8.13
N GLU A 142 22.09 7.29 9.23
CA GLU A 142 23.22 7.44 10.16
C GLU A 142 23.62 6.09 10.77
N ASN A 143 24.88 5.70 10.59
CA ASN A 143 25.50 4.50 11.19
C ASN A 143 24.73 3.17 11.02
N GLY A 144 24.00 3.02 9.90
CA GLY A 144 23.18 1.82 9.62
C GLY A 144 21.79 1.81 10.27
N ALA A 145 21.38 2.95 10.84
CA ALA A 145 20.03 3.25 11.29
C ALA A 145 19.51 4.52 10.58
N VAL A 146 18.26 4.88 10.87
CA VAL A 146 17.61 6.08 10.34
C VAL A 146 17.07 6.93 11.48
N ASP A 147 17.59 8.14 11.63
CA ASP A 147 17.05 9.12 12.56
C ASP A 147 15.86 9.86 11.95
N VAL A 148 14.80 9.97 12.75
CA VAL A 148 13.47 10.39 12.35
C VAL A 148 13.13 11.71 13.01
N TYR A 149 12.70 12.69 12.22
CA TYR A 149 12.18 13.97 12.69
C TYR A 149 10.85 14.25 12.01
N ILE A 150 9.74 14.14 12.75
CA ILE A 150 8.39 14.36 12.23
C ILE A 150 7.76 15.56 12.95
N TYR A 151 7.38 16.57 12.18
CA TYR A 151 6.78 17.80 12.66
C TYR A 151 5.42 18.02 12.01
N VAL A 152 4.36 18.09 12.82
CA VAL A 152 2.95 18.04 12.39
C VAL A 152 2.18 19.26 12.91
N HIS A 153 1.35 19.85 12.04
CA HIS A 153 0.33 20.83 12.40
C HIS A 153 -1.06 20.32 12.01
N VAL A 154 -2.03 20.41 12.93
CA VAL A 154 -3.44 20.04 12.67
C VAL A 154 -4.39 21.14 13.15
N GLU A 155 -5.35 21.55 12.31
CA GLU A 155 -6.37 22.52 12.70
C GLU A 155 -7.43 21.88 13.60
N THR A 156 -7.63 22.45 14.79
CA THR A 156 -8.38 21.82 15.89
C THR A 156 -9.91 21.83 15.67
N MET A 157 -10.65 21.16 16.55
CA MET A 157 -12.12 21.06 16.52
C MET A 157 -12.79 21.50 17.83
N GLY A 158 -12.09 22.30 18.64
CA GLY A 158 -12.50 22.68 19.98
C GLY A 158 -12.00 21.72 21.07
N ALA A 159 -11.85 22.24 22.29
CA ALA A 159 -11.03 21.62 23.34
C ALA A 159 -11.40 20.15 23.68
N GLY A 160 -12.68 19.82 23.76
CA GLY A 160 -13.13 18.46 24.09
C GLY A 160 -12.84 17.42 23.00
N VAL A 161 -13.00 17.79 21.73
CA VAL A 161 -12.73 16.89 20.58
C VAL A 161 -11.23 16.69 20.40
N ASN A 162 -10.42 17.72 20.70
CA ASN A 162 -8.97 17.67 20.54
C ASN A 162 -8.34 16.50 21.32
N ALA A 163 -8.74 16.25 22.57
CA ALA A 163 -8.16 15.19 23.39
C ALA A 163 -8.30 13.78 22.79
N VAL A 164 -9.42 13.47 22.12
CA VAL A 164 -9.59 12.18 21.43
C VAL A 164 -8.86 12.18 20.09
N MET A 165 -8.85 13.31 19.38
CA MET A 165 -8.09 13.49 18.14
C MET A 165 -6.59 13.29 18.36
N MET A 166 -6.03 13.71 19.52
CA MET A 166 -4.62 13.51 19.88
C MET A 166 -4.19 12.05 19.76
N ASN A 167 -4.95 11.12 20.33
CA ASN A 167 -4.61 9.69 20.29
C ASN A 167 -4.61 9.15 18.85
N GLY A 168 -5.51 9.65 18.00
CA GLY A 168 -5.53 9.34 16.57
C GLY A 168 -4.29 9.85 15.85
N ILE A 169 -3.96 11.13 16.01
CA ILE A 169 -2.78 11.76 15.38
C ILE A 169 -1.49 11.09 15.87
N TRP A 170 -1.35 10.86 17.18
CA TRP A 170 -0.19 10.20 17.77
C TRP A 170 -0.02 8.76 17.26
N SER A 171 -1.12 8.02 17.09
CA SER A 171 -1.10 6.68 16.48
C SER A 171 -0.64 6.70 15.03
N SER A 172 -1.02 7.72 14.25
CA SER A 172 -0.53 7.92 12.87
C SER A 172 0.96 8.28 12.84
N ILE A 173 1.43 9.15 13.74
CA ILE A 173 2.84 9.56 13.85
C ILE A 173 3.72 8.38 14.28
N LEU A 174 3.35 7.66 15.34
CA LEU A 174 4.07 6.45 15.76
C LEU A 174 4.01 5.34 14.70
N GLY A 175 3.03 5.38 13.79
CA GLY A 175 2.96 4.50 12.64
C GLY A 175 4.22 4.54 11.76
N PHE A 176 4.93 5.66 11.68
CA PHE A 176 6.17 5.79 10.89
C PHE A 176 7.27 4.81 11.30
N TRP A 177 7.38 4.45 12.59
CA TRP A 177 8.33 3.44 13.05
C TRP A 177 8.03 2.01 12.56
N LYS A 178 6.85 1.77 11.98
CA LYS A 178 6.49 0.51 11.32
C LYS A 178 6.82 0.49 9.81
N ALA A 179 7.43 1.55 9.26
CA ALA A 179 7.79 1.60 7.85
C ALA A 179 8.63 0.39 7.37
N PRO A 180 9.63 -0.12 8.13
CA PRO A 180 10.36 -1.33 7.72
C PRO A 180 9.46 -2.57 7.63
N SER A 181 8.56 -2.78 8.60
CA SER A 181 7.64 -3.92 8.57
C SER A 181 6.64 -3.83 7.40
N PHE A 182 6.23 -2.62 7.01
CA PHE A 182 5.39 -2.42 5.84
C PHE A 182 6.18 -2.52 4.52
N SER A 183 7.48 -2.21 4.53
CA SER A 183 8.40 -2.56 3.43
C SER A 183 8.47 -4.07 3.24
N GLU A 184 8.65 -4.86 4.30
CA GLU A 184 8.59 -6.33 4.22
C GLU A 184 7.28 -6.82 3.59
N GLU A 185 6.12 -6.28 3.98
CA GLU A 185 4.83 -6.59 3.36
C GLU A 185 4.82 -6.28 1.85
N LYS A 186 5.34 -5.11 1.44
CA LYS A 186 5.48 -4.72 0.02
C LYS A 186 6.43 -5.64 -0.77
N LYS A 187 7.58 -6.04 -0.19
CA LYS A 187 8.51 -6.99 -0.82
C LYS A 187 7.87 -8.37 -0.98
N LEU A 188 7.10 -8.82 0.01
CA LEU A 188 6.35 -10.08 -0.02
C LEU A 188 5.26 -10.07 -1.10
N GLU A 189 4.45 -9.01 -1.15
CA GLU A 189 3.43 -8.79 -2.18
C GLU A 189 4.06 -8.80 -3.58
N TRP A 190 5.07 -7.95 -3.81
CA TRP A 190 5.75 -7.85 -5.09
C TRP A 190 6.29 -9.21 -5.57
N CYS A 191 6.97 -9.95 -4.68
CA CYS A 191 7.49 -11.27 -5.01
C CYS A 191 6.39 -12.28 -5.41
N VAL A 192 5.20 -12.22 -4.80
CA VAL A 192 4.06 -13.07 -5.19
C VAL A 192 3.54 -12.68 -6.58
N ILE A 193 3.40 -11.37 -6.85
CA ILE A 193 2.93 -10.83 -8.14
C ILE A 193 3.88 -11.24 -9.27
N THR A 194 5.16 -10.85 -9.20
CA THR A 194 6.12 -11.11 -10.29
C THR A 194 6.26 -12.60 -10.60
N ASN A 195 6.22 -13.47 -9.58
CA ASN A 195 6.29 -14.91 -9.77
C ASN A 195 4.97 -15.53 -10.26
N ALA A 196 3.82 -14.92 -10.02
CA ALA A 196 2.57 -15.32 -10.64
C ALA A 196 2.53 -14.95 -12.13
N VAL A 197 2.96 -13.73 -12.49
CA VAL A 197 3.09 -13.28 -13.89
C VAL A 197 4.05 -14.19 -14.68
N LYS A 198 5.20 -14.55 -14.10
CA LYS A 198 6.15 -15.55 -14.66
C LYS A 198 5.52 -16.94 -14.84
N ARG A 199 4.56 -17.34 -14.01
CA ARG A 199 3.84 -18.63 -14.12
C ARG A 199 2.74 -18.57 -15.17
N ALA A 200 1.98 -17.48 -15.26
CA ALA A 200 0.95 -17.30 -16.27
C ALA A 200 1.54 -17.30 -17.70
N SER A 201 2.67 -16.62 -17.90
CA SER A 201 3.40 -16.64 -19.17
C SER A 201 4.02 -18.01 -19.49
N SER A 202 4.51 -18.73 -18.48
CA SER A 202 5.08 -20.09 -18.67
C SER A 202 4.01 -21.16 -18.95
N LYS A 203 2.82 -21.07 -18.34
CA LYS A 203 1.68 -22.00 -18.58
C LYS A 203 1.24 -22.06 -20.04
N ARG A 204 1.52 -21.04 -20.85
CA ARG A 204 1.25 -21.06 -22.30
C ARG A 204 2.14 -22.02 -23.12
N LYS A 205 3.11 -22.72 -22.50
CA LYS A 205 4.09 -23.56 -23.25
C LYS A 205 4.18 -25.05 -22.90
N THR A 206 3.50 -25.58 -21.89
CA THR A 206 3.53 -27.03 -21.61
C THR A 206 2.20 -27.57 -21.06
N SER A 207 1.46 -28.26 -21.93
CA SER A 207 0.54 -29.33 -21.52
C SER A 207 1.27 -30.66 -21.72
N GLU A 208 1.77 -31.26 -20.64
CA GLU A 208 2.18 -32.66 -20.63
C GLU A 208 1.62 -33.36 -19.39
N THR A 209 0.59 -34.16 -19.62
CA THR A 209 -0.04 -35.02 -18.61
C THR A 209 0.89 -36.17 -18.24
N LYS A 210 1.81 -35.95 -17.28
CA LYS A 210 2.54 -37.05 -16.65
C LYS A 210 1.70 -37.63 -15.52
N SER A 211 1.26 -38.86 -15.69
CA SER A 211 0.67 -39.69 -14.64
C SER A 211 1.64 -39.78 -13.45
N ARG A 212 1.16 -39.45 -12.25
CA ARG A 212 1.95 -39.54 -11.01
C ARG A 212 1.28 -40.48 -10.03
N THR A 213 1.85 -41.67 -9.91
CA THR A 213 1.56 -42.64 -8.85
C THR A 213 2.40 -42.40 -7.59
N ASP A 214 3.33 -41.45 -7.62
CA ASP A 214 4.17 -41.09 -6.47
C ASP A 214 3.48 -40.11 -5.52
N LEU A 215 3.55 -40.37 -4.21
CA LEU A 215 3.08 -39.41 -3.21
C LEU A 215 3.85 -38.08 -3.30
N PRO A 216 3.19 -36.93 -3.08
CA PRO A 216 3.87 -35.65 -3.06
C PRO A 216 4.91 -35.58 -1.93
N SER A 217 6.12 -35.12 -2.25
CA SER A 217 7.20 -34.92 -1.28
C SER A 217 7.58 -33.45 -1.12
N CYS A 218 8.06 -33.07 0.06
CA CYS A 218 8.51 -31.72 0.35
C CYS A 218 9.77 -31.39 -0.47
N SER A 219 9.71 -30.37 -1.33
CA SER A 219 10.83 -29.92 -2.18
C SER A 219 11.99 -29.26 -1.41
N ARG A 220 12.00 -29.32 -0.08
CA ARG A 220 13.05 -28.75 0.79
C ARG A 220 13.70 -29.75 1.74
N CYS A 221 12.97 -30.75 2.21
CA CYS A 221 13.50 -31.79 3.11
C CYS A 221 13.20 -33.22 2.64
N THR A 222 12.72 -33.39 1.41
CA THR A 222 12.32 -34.65 0.75
C THR A 222 11.30 -35.54 1.49
N ALA A 223 10.85 -35.15 2.69
CA ALA A 223 9.83 -35.84 3.45
C ALA A 223 8.55 -36.05 2.64
N VAL A 224 8.08 -37.30 2.56
CA VAL A 224 6.82 -37.67 1.93
C VAL A 224 5.66 -37.04 2.71
N LEU A 225 4.76 -36.37 2.00
CA LEU A 225 3.58 -35.75 2.58
C LEU A 225 2.44 -36.77 2.61
N VAL A 226 2.33 -37.48 3.73
CA VAL A 226 1.24 -38.44 3.98
C VAL A 226 0.01 -37.65 4.46
N PRO A 227 -1.13 -37.68 3.74
CA PRO A 227 -2.40 -37.13 4.23
C PRO A 227 -2.85 -37.90 5.48
N ARG A 228 -3.37 -37.24 6.50
CA ARG A 228 -3.95 -37.95 7.66
C ARG A 228 -5.35 -38.48 7.36
N ASN A 229 -6.08 -37.82 6.45
CA ASN A 229 -7.48 -38.14 6.12
C ASN A 229 -7.70 -38.07 4.60
N GLN A 230 -8.60 -38.90 4.04
CA GLN A 230 -8.91 -38.85 2.59
C GLN A 230 -9.47 -37.48 2.14
N SER A 231 -10.14 -36.72 3.01
CA SER A 231 -10.62 -35.36 2.73
C SER A 231 -9.52 -34.29 2.72
N GLU A 232 -8.29 -34.62 3.12
CA GLU A 232 -7.13 -33.73 2.93
C GLU A 232 -6.49 -33.88 1.54
N TYR A 233 -6.77 -34.97 0.83
CA TYR A 233 -6.26 -35.19 -0.53
C TYR A 233 -6.70 -34.08 -1.51
N SER A 234 -7.90 -33.53 -1.28
CA SER A 234 -8.46 -32.39 -2.00
C SER A 234 -8.19 -31.02 -1.34
N ARG A 235 -7.56 -30.96 -0.16
CA ARG A 235 -7.21 -29.70 0.55
C ARG A 235 -5.73 -29.34 0.53
N GLY A 236 -5.05 -29.68 -0.57
CA GLY A 236 -3.88 -28.96 -1.05
C GLY A 236 -2.58 -29.13 -0.25
N THR A 237 -1.56 -29.69 -0.89
CA THR A 237 -0.17 -29.57 -0.44
C THR A 237 0.21 -28.10 -0.21
N ILE A 238 0.85 -27.76 0.91
CA ILE A 238 1.30 -26.39 1.17
C ILE A 238 2.29 -25.99 0.07
N THR A 239 1.97 -24.96 -0.72
CA THR A 239 2.87 -24.44 -1.76
C THR A 239 3.54 -23.14 -1.31
N CYS A 240 4.75 -22.92 -1.80
CA CYS A 240 5.45 -21.63 -1.64
C CYS A 240 4.85 -20.60 -2.58
N ALA A 241 4.29 -19.50 -2.07
CA ALA A 241 3.68 -18.44 -2.89
C ALA A 241 4.64 -17.82 -3.92
N ALA A 242 5.93 -17.71 -3.58
CA ALA A 242 7.00 -17.29 -4.49
C ALA A 242 7.40 -18.38 -5.52
N CYS A 243 8.03 -19.47 -5.09
CA CYS A 243 8.63 -20.46 -6.01
C CYS A 243 7.73 -21.67 -6.39
N ALA A 244 6.44 -21.67 -6.01
CA ALA A 244 5.45 -22.73 -6.21
C ALA A 244 5.80 -24.14 -5.66
N SER A 245 6.98 -24.35 -5.08
CA SER A 245 7.42 -25.63 -4.53
C SER A 245 6.50 -26.15 -3.43
N ILE A 246 6.32 -27.48 -3.38
CA ILE A 246 5.56 -28.20 -2.37
C ILE A 246 6.36 -28.28 -1.06
N LEU A 247 5.72 -28.01 0.07
CA LEU A 247 6.34 -27.91 1.40
C LEU A 247 5.62 -28.77 2.43
N CYS A 248 6.36 -29.33 3.39
CA CYS A 248 5.79 -29.73 4.67
C CYS A 248 5.61 -28.48 5.57
N PHE A 249 4.81 -28.61 6.63
CA PHE A 249 4.54 -27.53 7.56
C PHE A 249 5.83 -26.89 8.13
N SER A 250 6.80 -27.72 8.56
CA SER A 250 8.08 -27.29 9.16
C SER A 250 9.04 -26.59 8.18
N CYS A 251 8.87 -26.79 6.87
CA CYS A 251 9.60 -26.06 5.83
C CYS A 251 8.86 -24.81 5.34
N SER A 252 7.61 -24.61 5.76
CA SER A 252 6.79 -23.43 5.48
C SER A 252 6.89 -22.40 6.59
N VAL A 253 6.91 -21.13 6.22
CA VAL A 253 6.71 -19.98 7.12
C VAL A 253 5.40 -19.32 6.70
N LYS A 254 4.52 -19.03 7.66
CA LYS A 254 3.31 -18.24 7.42
C LYS A 254 3.70 -16.76 7.48
N ARG A 255 3.28 -15.99 6.48
CA ARG A 255 3.26 -14.53 6.51
C ARG A 255 1.83 -14.06 6.26
N THR A 256 1.53 -12.84 6.70
CA THR A 256 0.28 -12.16 6.43
C THR A 256 0.65 -10.84 5.76
N ILE A 257 -0.06 -10.49 4.69
CA ILE A 257 0.09 -9.22 3.96
C ILE A 257 -1.29 -8.59 3.83
N LYS A 258 -1.38 -7.27 3.90
CA LYS A 258 -2.64 -6.57 3.62
C LYS A 258 -2.83 -6.39 2.12
N THR A 259 -4.06 -6.61 1.65
CA THR A 259 -4.49 -6.21 0.31
C THR A 259 -5.76 -5.38 0.43
N THR A 260 -6.02 -4.53 -0.56
CA THR A 260 -7.30 -3.85 -0.71
C THR A 260 -8.43 -4.85 -0.96
N THR A 261 -9.66 -4.50 -0.60
CA THR A 261 -10.85 -5.32 -0.87
C THR A 261 -11.54 -4.97 -2.20
N GLY A 262 -11.24 -3.80 -2.77
CA GLY A 262 -11.98 -3.24 -3.92
C GLY A 262 -13.44 -2.87 -3.61
N SER A 263 -13.89 -3.02 -2.36
CA SER A 263 -15.29 -2.84 -1.98
C SER A 263 -15.61 -1.38 -1.64
N SER A 264 -16.71 -0.88 -2.19
CA SER A 264 -17.29 0.41 -1.81
C SER A 264 -17.95 0.40 -0.42
N LYS A 265 -18.19 -0.78 0.16
CA LYS A 265 -18.84 -0.96 1.48
C LYS A 265 -18.05 -1.89 2.39
N GLY A 266 -18.01 -1.56 3.69
CA GLY A 266 -17.26 -2.33 4.69
C GLY A 266 -15.76 -2.05 4.63
N ALA A 267 -14.98 -2.99 5.18
CA ALA A 267 -13.54 -2.84 5.37
C ALA A 267 -12.79 -2.62 4.04
N VAL A 268 -11.96 -1.59 4.01
CA VAL A 268 -11.15 -1.17 2.86
C VAL A 268 -10.01 -2.15 2.57
N THR A 269 -9.50 -2.82 3.61
CA THR A 269 -8.39 -3.76 3.52
C THR A 269 -8.73 -5.11 4.14
N ARG A 270 -8.06 -6.16 3.68
CA ARG A 270 -8.15 -7.53 4.19
C ARG A 270 -6.77 -8.13 4.38
N ASN A 271 -6.66 -9.07 5.31
CA ASN A 271 -5.44 -9.83 5.55
C ASN A 271 -5.40 -11.08 4.65
N VAL A 272 -4.36 -11.24 3.84
CA VAL A 272 -4.11 -12.43 3.03
C VAL A 272 -2.97 -13.23 3.66
N ALA A 273 -3.23 -14.49 4.00
CA ALA A 273 -2.23 -15.39 4.56
C ALA A 273 -1.49 -16.15 3.46
N ILE A 274 -0.18 -15.97 3.37
CA ILE A 274 0.70 -16.65 2.41
C ILE A 274 1.64 -17.65 3.11
N ARG A 275 2.13 -18.62 2.35
CA ARG A 275 3.13 -19.61 2.79
C ARG A 275 4.38 -19.46 1.94
N LEU A 276 5.54 -19.38 2.58
CA LEU A 276 6.84 -19.29 1.92
C LEU A 276 7.79 -20.36 2.44
N CYS A 277 8.69 -20.84 1.58
CA CYS A 277 9.82 -21.61 2.06
C CYS A 277 10.89 -20.69 2.65
N LYS A 278 11.69 -21.19 3.60
CA LYS A 278 12.73 -20.42 4.30
C LYS A 278 13.74 -19.76 3.35
N ASN A 279 14.03 -20.37 2.19
CA ASN A 279 14.96 -19.81 1.20
C ASN A 279 14.35 -18.60 0.47
N CYS A 280 13.09 -18.69 0.02
CA CYS A 280 12.43 -17.56 -0.62
C CYS A 280 12.25 -16.38 0.34
N LEU A 281 11.89 -16.66 1.60
CA LEU A 281 11.77 -15.63 2.62
C LEU A 281 13.10 -14.85 2.79
N LYS A 282 14.23 -15.56 2.96
CA LYS A 282 15.57 -14.96 3.05
C LYS A 282 16.02 -14.19 1.81
N LEU A 283 15.50 -14.54 0.63
CA LEU A 283 15.77 -13.79 -0.61
C LEU A 283 14.96 -12.50 -0.64
N ILE A 284 13.66 -12.57 -0.34
CA ILE A 284 12.75 -11.42 -0.29
C ILE A 284 13.22 -10.39 0.75
N GLU A 285 13.64 -10.85 1.93
CA GLU A 285 14.21 -10.00 3.00
C GLU A 285 15.46 -9.23 2.53
N LYS A 286 16.18 -9.73 1.51
CA LYS A 286 17.40 -9.14 0.94
C LYS A 286 17.21 -8.43 -0.39
N GLU A 287 16.02 -8.41 -0.98
CA GLU A 287 15.79 -7.68 -2.23
C GLU A 287 15.94 -6.17 -2.01
N SER A 288 16.51 -5.49 -3.00
CA SER A 288 16.68 -4.04 -2.99
C SER A 288 15.32 -3.34 -2.97
N ALA A 289 15.12 -2.50 -1.96
CA ALA A 289 13.89 -1.76 -1.78
C ALA A 289 13.69 -0.70 -2.88
N ALA A 290 14.79 -0.04 -3.31
CA ALA A 290 14.84 0.86 -4.45
C ALA A 290 14.40 0.18 -5.77
N LYS A 291 14.97 -1.00 -6.06
CA LYS A 291 14.58 -1.80 -7.23
C LYS A 291 13.09 -2.16 -7.21
N ILE A 292 12.57 -2.59 -6.05
CA ILE A 292 11.15 -2.96 -5.92
C ILE A 292 10.24 -1.74 -6.12
N ALA A 293 10.59 -0.56 -5.59
CA ALA A 293 9.83 0.66 -5.82
C ALA A 293 9.76 1.05 -7.31
N TRP A 294 10.88 0.92 -8.03
CA TRP A 294 10.94 1.17 -9.48
C TRP A 294 10.14 0.15 -10.29
N GLU A 295 10.34 -1.15 -10.04
CA GLU A 295 9.62 -2.23 -10.73
C GLU A 295 8.10 -2.14 -10.49
N GLN A 296 7.66 -1.80 -9.26
CA GLN A 296 6.25 -1.54 -8.92
C GLN A 296 5.67 -0.37 -9.74
N TYR A 297 6.44 0.70 -9.92
CA TYR A 297 6.01 1.85 -10.71
C TYR A 297 5.89 1.52 -12.20
N GLN A 298 6.93 0.91 -12.78
CA GLN A 298 6.93 0.49 -14.19
C GLN A 298 5.76 -0.45 -14.50
N TYR A 299 5.51 -1.43 -13.64
CA TYR A 299 4.38 -2.36 -13.78
C TYR A 299 3.04 -1.61 -13.81
N ARG A 300 2.84 -0.63 -12.91
CA ARG A 300 1.61 0.18 -12.90
C ARG A 300 1.44 0.97 -14.18
N LEU A 301 2.49 1.59 -14.71
CA LEU A 301 2.42 2.29 -16.00
C LEU A 301 1.98 1.37 -17.15
N MET A 302 2.50 0.13 -17.20
CA MET A 302 2.13 -0.85 -18.23
C MET A 302 0.65 -1.25 -18.14
N TYR A 303 0.13 -1.52 -16.93
CA TYR A 303 -1.25 -2.01 -16.76
C TYR A 303 -2.31 -0.91 -16.70
N SER A 304 -1.99 0.31 -16.23
CA SER A 304 -2.88 1.47 -16.34
C SER A 304 -3.11 1.88 -17.81
N ALA A 305 -2.16 1.63 -18.71
CA ALA A 305 -2.32 1.92 -20.14
C ALA A 305 -3.30 0.95 -20.84
N THR A 306 -3.44 -0.29 -20.36
CA THR A 306 -4.28 -1.32 -20.99
C THR A 306 -5.78 -1.22 -20.70
N ASP A 307 -6.18 -0.46 -19.67
CA ASP A 307 -7.60 -0.32 -19.25
C ASP A 307 -8.41 0.71 -20.08
N THR A 308 -7.87 1.25 -21.16
CA THR A 308 -8.54 2.23 -22.04
C THR A 308 -9.65 1.65 -22.93
N CYS A 309 -10.02 0.37 -22.78
CA CYS A 309 -11.02 -0.31 -23.61
C CYS A 309 -12.14 -1.00 -22.80
N SER A 310 -13.00 -0.21 -22.15
CA SER A 310 -14.40 -0.60 -21.93
C SER A 310 -15.29 0.63 -21.75
N SER A 311 -16.45 0.64 -22.41
CA SER A 311 -17.32 1.82 -22.54
C SER A 311 -18.39 1.93 -21.45
N SER A 312 -18.60 3.14 -20.90
CA SER A 312 -19.94 3.74 -20.67
C SER A 312 -19.80 5.13 -20.03
N GLN A 313 -20.70 6.06 -20.38
CA GLN A 313 -20.62 7.48 -20.01
C GLN A 313 -20.92 7.75 -18.51
N PRO A 314 -20.35 8.80 -17.89
CA PRO A 314 -20.77 9.27 -16.57
C PRO A 314 -22.07 10.08 -16.60
N LEU A 315 -22.90 9.91 -15.57
CA LEU A 315 -24.16 10.63 -15.34
C LEU A 315 -23.96 12.06 -14.78
N TRP A 316 -23.10 12.88 -15.37
CA TRP A 316 -23.01 14.32 -15.09
C TRP A 316 -22.69 15.08 -16.37
N GLY A 317 -23.64 15.88 -16.84
CA GLY A 317 -23.57 16.52 -18.15
C GLY A 317 -22.75 17.81 -18.15
N LEU A 318 -21.74 17.86 -19.02
CA LEU A 318 -21.25 19.05 -19.71
C LEU A 318 -20.68 18.60 -21.08
N ALA A 319 -21.33 19.05 -22.15
CA ALA A 319 -20.69 19.34 -23.44
C ALA A 319 -20.05 20.74 -23.32
N ASP A 320 -19.02 21.18 -24.06
CA ASP A 320 -18.11 20.59 -25.06
C ASP A 320 -16.83 21.46 -25.00
N ASP A 321 -15.63 21.09 -25.47
CA ASP A 321 -15.13 19.95 -26.27
C ASP A 321 -13.67 19.65 -25.77
N SER A 322 -12.86 18.90 -26.53
CA SER A 322 -11.39 18.84 -26.44
C SER A 322 -10.88 18.04 -25.23
N ALA A 323 -11.29 16.78 -25.20
CA ALA A 323 -10.57 15.64 -24.62
C ALA A 323 -10.09 15.78 -23.15
N MET A 324 -10.96 15.49 -22.19
CA MET A 324 -10.55 15.07 -20.85
C MET A 324 -11.26 13.80 -20.34
N PHE A 325 -10.48 12.71 -20.34
CA PHE A 325 -10.40 11.64 -19.34
C PHE A 325 -11.69 11.23 -18.59
N MET A 326 -12.34 10.18 -19.09
CA MET A 326 -13.09 9.26 -18.22
C MET A 326 -12.12 8.54 -17.27
N TRP A 327 -12.05 8.99 -16.02
CA TRP A 327 -11.32 8.29 -14.96
C TRP A 327 -12.13 7.06 -14.48
N SER A 328 -11.57 5.88 -14.68
CA SER A 328 -11.91 4.71 -13.85
C SER A 328 -11.05 4.77 -12.59
N PRO A 329 -11.59 4.65 -11.36
CA PRO A 329 -10.77 4.64 -10.16
C PRO A 329 -9.90 3.37 -10.18
N ASP A 330 -8.58 3.54 -10.31
CA ASP A 330 -7.54 2.50 -10.39
C ASP A 330 -8.01 1.18 -9.78
N ARG A 331 -8.16 0.07 -10.54
CA ARG A 331 -8.43 -1.23 -9.93
C ARG A 331 -7.35 -1.54 -8.90
N HIS A 332 -7.71 -1.52 -7.62
CA HIS A 332 -6.74 -1.78 -6.57
C HIS A 332 -6.38 -3.27 -6.59
N PHE A 333 -5.11 -3.57 -6.84
CA PHE A 333 -4.63 -4.93 -7.06
C PHE A 333 -4.92 -5.82 -5.84
N SER A 334 -5.74 -6.86 -6.03
CA SER A 334 -6.01 -7.84 -5.00
C SER A 334 -5.30 -9.13 -5.38
N ILE A 335 -4.58 -9.74 -4.41
CA ILE A 335 -3.93 -11.04 -4.65
C ILE A 335 -4.95 -12.13 -5.04
N SER A 336 -6.24 -11.97 -4.72
CA SER A 336 -7.27 -12.89 -5.24
C SER A 336 -7.38 -12.85 -6.77
N ASP A 337 -7.19 -11.70 -7.40
CA ASP A 337 -7.31 -11.51 -8.85
C ASP A 337 -6.27 -12.35 -9.61
N VAL A 338 -5.15 -12.66 -8.95
CA VAL A 338 -4.06 -13.52 -9.41
C VAL A 338 -4.37 -15.02 -9.26
N TYR A 339 -5.32 -15.36 -8.40
CA TYR A 339 -5.76 -16.73 -8.11
C TYR A 339 -7.15 -17.07 -8.67
N SER A 340 -7.85 -16.11 -9.28
CA SER A 340 -9.26 -16.25 -9.74
C SER A 340 -9.47 -16.96 -11.09
N ASP A 341 -8.41 -17.39 -11.78
CA ASP A 341 -8.53 -18.31 -12.92
C ASP A 341 -8.82 -19.74 -12.41
N GLY A 342 -10.05 -20.01 -11.98
CA GLY A 342 -10.38 -21.31 -11.38
C GLY A 342 -11.79 -21.56 -10.83
N GLU A 343 -12.83 -20.80 -11.21
CA GLU A 343 -14.22 -21.23 -11.00
C GLU A 343 -15.00 -21.23 -12.32
N GLU A 344 -15.06 -22.40 -12.96
CA GLU A 344 -16.04 -22.65 -14.01
C GLU A 344 -17.45 -22.64 -13.42
N THR A 345 -18.35 -21.98 -14.14
CA THR A 345 -19.79 -21.98 -13.87
C THR A 345 -20.37 -23.39 -13.93
N TRP A 346 -20.92 -23.88 -12.81
CA TRP A 346 -21.89 -24.97 -12.82
C TRP A 346 -23.11 -24.62 -11.97
N LEU A 347 -24.04 -23.89 -12.62
CA LEU A 347 -25.44 -23.80 -12.22
C LEU A 347 -26.19 -25.00 -12.78
N THR A 348 -26.57 -25.95 -11.92
CA THR A 348 -27.87 -26.68 -11.91
C THR A 348 -28.02 -27.36 -10.56
#